data_AF-A0A497LV42-F1
#
_entry.id   AF-A0A497LV42-F1
#
_cell.length_a   1.000
_cell.length_b   1.000
_cell.length_c   1.000
_cell.angle_alpha   90.00
_cell.angle_beta   90.00
_cell.angle_gamma   90.00
#
_symmetry.space_group_name_H-M   'P 1'
#
loop_
_entity.id
_entity.type
_entity.pdbx_description
1 polymer ?
#
loop_
_entity_poly.entity_id
_entity_poly.type
_entity_poly.pdbx_seq_one_letter_code
_entity_poly.pdbx_strand_id
1 'polypeptide(L)'
;MMGSGALKEIAERIEKGKEGRSRIVQELFKLYDRVRELEEELDEEITEILKRMDEDDYIVSFCGTTLEDDGLEWWTSRGKEIYVRLDGSIEVRDRKGKLILRV
;
A
#
# COMPACT_ATOMS: atom_id res chain seq x y z
N MET A 1 26.24 -29.34 15.68
CA MET A 1 26.40 -29.58 14.23
C MET A 1 25.27 -30.48 13.77
N MET A 2 24.40 -30.04 12.86
CA MET A 2 23.43 -30.94 12.24
C MET A 2 24.18 -31.87 11.29
N GLY A 3 23.99 -33.19 11.42
CA GLY A 3 24.63 -34.17 10.54
C GLY A 3 24.16 -34.06 9.10
N SER A 4 25.02 -34.42 8.14
CA SER A 4 24.77 -34.32 6.69
C SER A 4 23.46 -35.00 6.22
N GLY A 5 22.98 -36.02 6.94
CA GLY A 5 21.70 -36.69 6.67
C GLY A 5 20.47 -35.81 6.96
N ALA A 6 20.50 -35.00 8.01
CA ALA A 6 19.36 -34.14 8.39
C ALA A 6 19.16 -32.99 7.38
N LEU A 7 20.25 -32.43 6.87
CA LEU A 7 20.19 -31.40 5.83
C LEU A 7 19.62 -31.95 4.51
N LYS A 8 19.92 -33.21 4.18
CA LYS A 8 19.38 -33.87 2.99
C LYS A 8 17.86 -34.06 3.07
N GLU A 9 17.36 -34.51 4.22
CA GLU A 9 15.92 -34.67 4.44
C GLU A 9 15.16 -33.33 4.37
N ILE A 10 15.73 -32.27 4.95
CA ILE A 10 15.18 -30.91 4.85
C ILE A 10 15.13 -30.44 3.38
N ALA A 11 16.21 -30.64 2.62
CA ALA A 11 16.27 -30.25 1.21
C ALA A 11 15.21 -30.98 0.37
N GLU A 12 15.00 -32.28 0.59
CA GLU A 12 13.97 -33.06 -0.10
C GLU A 12 12.54 -32.57 0.23
N ARG A 13 12.27 -32.19 1.48
CA ARG A 13 10.98 -31.59 1.88
C ARG A 13 10.78 -30.21 1.27
N ILE A 14 11.84 -29.40 1.19
CA ILE A 14 11.80 -28.10 0.52
C ILE A 14 11.48 -28.30 -0.96
N GLU A 15 12.19 -29.18 -1.67
CA GLU A 15 11.97 -29.41 -3.10
C GLU A 15 10.55 -29.88 -3.40
N LYS A 16 9.99 -30.80 -2.59
CA LYS A 16 8.58 -31.24 -2.73
C LYS A 16 7.57 -30.09 -2.63
N GLY A 17 7.85 -29.06 -1.83
CA GLY A 17 6.98 -27.89 -1.67
C GLY A 17 7.22 -26.77 -2.69
N LYS A 18 8.18 -26.92 -3.61
CA LYS A 18 8.64 -25.86 -4.51
C LYS A 18 7.56 -25.37 -5.47
N GLU A 19 6.82 -26.29 -6.09
CA GLU A 19 5.72 -25.93 -6.99
C GLU A 19 4.61 -25.17 -6.27
N GLY A 20 4.26 -25.60 -5.04
CA GLY A 20 3.27 -24.91 -4.21
C GLY A 20 3.69 -23.48 -3.87
N ARG A 21 4.96 -23.27 -3.49
CA ARG A 21 5.49 -21.92 -3.25
C ARG A 21 5.56 -21.09 -4.53
N SER A 22 5.92 -21.70 -5.66
CA SER A 22 5.94 -21.03 -6.96
C SER A 22 4.56 -20.49 -7.33
N ARG A 23 3.50 -21.31 -7.14
CA ARG A 23 2.12 -20.88 -7.39
C ARG A 23 1.74 -19.69 -6.50
N ILE A 24 2.02 -19.78 -5.20
CA ILE A 24 1.72 -18.70 -4.24
C ILE A 24 2.41 -17.39 -4.64
N VAL A 25 3.70 -17.43 -5.00
CA VAL A 25 4.43 -16.22 -5.42
C VAL A 25 3.83 -15.61 -6.68
N GLN A 26 3.44 -16.43 -7.66
CA GLN A 26 2.79 -15.92 -8.88
C GLN A 26 1.42 -15.30 -8.60
N GLU A 27 0.63 -15.88 -7.70
CA GLU A 27 -0.66 -15.32 -7.28
C GLU A 27 -0.46 -13.99 -6.54
N LEU A 28 0.52 -13.91 -5.64
CA LEU A 28 0.87 -12.67 -4.95
C LEU A 28 1.30 -11.57 -5.93
N PHE A 29 2.09 -11.89 -6.95
CA PHE A 29 2.53 -10.89 -7.93
C PHE A 29 1.36 -10.30 -8.73
N LYS A 30 0.37 -11.12 -9.11
CA LYS A 30 -0.85 -10.62 -9.75
C LYS A 30 -1.64 -9.69 -8.83
N LEU A 31 -1.70 -10.00 -7.54
CA LEU A 31 -2.36 -9.12 -6.56
C LEU A 31 -1.59 -7.81 -6.40
N TYR A 32 -0.26 -7.83 -6.38
CA TYR A 32 0.56 -6.62 -6.33
C TYR A 32 0.47 -5.77 -7.59
N ASP A 33 0.31 -6.38 -8.76
CA ASP A 33 0.03 -5.64 -10.00
C ASP A 33 -1.32 -4.95 -9.89
N ARG A 34 -2.36 -5.66 -9.42
CA ARG A 34 -3.69 -5.07 -9.25
C ARG A 34 -3.74 -3.98 -8.18
N VAL A 35 -3.00 -4.14 -7.08
CA VAL A 35 -2.88 -3.11 -6.04
C VAL A 35 -2.27 -1.84 -6.63
N ARG A 36 -1.19 -1.96 -7.42
CA ARG A 36 -0.55 -0.82 -8.07
C ARG A 36 -1.49 -0.08 -9.02
N GLU A 37 -2.24 -0.79 -9.85
CA GLU A 37 -3.25 -0.17 -10.73
C GLU A 37 -4.29 0.64 -9.94
N LEU A 38 -4.78 0.08 -8.83
CA LEU A 38 -5.78 0.75 -7.99
C LEU A 38 -5.20 1.94 -7.20
N GLU A 39 -3.95 1.83 -6.74
CA GLU A 39 -3.23 2.94 -6.09
C GLU A 39 -2.99 4.09 -7.09
N GLU A 40 -2.62 3.79 -8.34
CA GLU A 40 -2.47 4.80 -9.40
C GLU A 40 -3.79 5.53 -9.70
N GLU A 41 -4.92 4.80 -9.77
CA GLU A 41 -6.25 5.40 -9.94
C GLU A 41 -6.59 6.39 -8.79
N LEU A 42 -6.26 6.04 -7.55
CA LEU A 42 -6.45 6.92 -6.40
C LEU A 42 -5.48 8.11 -6.39
N ASP A 43 -4.21 7.89 -6.74
CA ASP A 43 -3.19 8.94 -6.82
C ASP A 43 -3.56 10.02 -7.84
N GLU A 44 -4.14 9.63 -8.98
CA GLU A 44 -4.63 10.56 -10.00
C GLU A 44 -5.77 11.44 -9.44
N GLU A 45 -6.76 10.82 -8.78
CA GLU A 45 -7.88 11.56 -8.18
C GLU A 45 -7.41 12.52 -7.08
N ILE A 46 -6.55 12.06 -6.18
CA ILE A 46 -5.96 12.87 -5.10
C ILE A 46 -5.16 14.03 -5.68
N THR A 47 -4.39 13.80 -6.74
CA THR A 47 -3.60 14.84 -7.41
C THR A 47 -4.49 15.93 -8.00
N GLU A 48 -5.62 15.58 -8.62
CA GLU A 48 -6.58 16.56 -9.13
C GLU A 48 -7.27 17.36 -8.02
N ILE A 49 -7.54 16.75 -6.86
CA ILE A 49 -8.02 17.45 -5.68
C ILE A 49 -6.97 18.45 -5.20
N LEU A 50 -5.71 18.02 -5.08
CA LEU A 50 -4.62 18.88 -4.62
C LEU A 50 -4.41 20.08 -5.53
N LYS A 51 -4.37 19.90 -6.86
CA LYS A 51 -4.23 21.01 -7.81
C LYS A 51 -5.28 22.11 -7.63
N ARG A 52 -6.51 21.75 -7.25
CA ARG A 52 -7.60 22.71 -7.01
C ARG A 52 -7.49 23.41 -5.67
N MET A 53 -6.86 22.77 -4.68
CA MET A 53 -6.67 23.33 -3.35
C MET A 53 -5.40 24.19 -3.26
N ASP A 54 -4.32 23.73 -3.88
CA ASP A 54 -2.97 24.27 -3.80
C ASP A 54 -2.15 23.68 -4.98
N GLU A 55 -2.05 24.43 -6.09
CA GLU A 55 -1.43 23.97 -7.34
C GLU A 55 0.03 23.51 -7.18
N ASP A 56 0.74 24.05 -6.18
CA ASP A 56 2.13 23.71 -5.88
C ASP A 56 2.26 22.51 -4.92
N ASP A 57 1.16 21.97 -4.38
CA ASP A 57 1.19 20.82 -3.49
C ASP A 57 1.04 19.50 -4.25
N TYR A 58 1.86 18.53 -3.88
CA TYR A 58 1.93 17.22 -4.53
C TYR A 58 2.19 16.12 -3.50
N ILE A 59 1.82 14.90 -3.86
CA ILE A 59 2.03 13.70 -3.03
C ILE A 59 3.54 13.41 -2.93
N VAL A 60 4.04 13.19 -1.71
CA VAL A 60 5.44 12.82 -1.44
C VAL A 60 5.61 11.43 -0.86
N SER A 61 4.57 10.87 -0.26
CA SER A 61 4.61 9.54 0.33
C SER A 61 3.23 8.91 0.39
N PHE A 62 3.17 7.61 0.09
CA PHE A 62 2.07 6.72 0.41
C PHE A 62 2.44 5.89 1.64
N CYS A 63 1.58 5.87 2.66
CA CYS A 63 1.86 5.20 3.92
C CYS A 63 1.07 3.89 4.11
N GLY A 64 0.23 3.50 3.15
CA GLY A 64 -0.51 2.24 3.18
C GLY A 64 -1.67 2.22 4.16
N THR A 65 -2.20 1.02 4.43
CA THR A 65 -3.28 0.80 5.39
C THR A 65 -2.78 0.98 6.82
N THR A 66 -3.31 1.99 7.51
CA THR A 66 -3.26 1.99 8.97
C THR A 66 -4.29 0.97 9.45
N LEU A 67 -3.84 -0.13 10.08
CA LEU A 67 -4.70 -1.17 10.67
C LEU A 67 -5.69 -0.62 11.72
N GLU A 68 -5.52 0.63 12.13
CA GLU A 68 -6.30 1.32 13.15
C GLU A 68 -7.30 2.34 12.58
N ASP A 69 -7.34 2.61 11.25
CA ASP A 69 -7.99 3.83 10.72
C ASP A 69 -8.84 3.67 9.44
N ASP A 70 -9.32 2.46 9.12
CA ASP A 70 -10.35 2.19 8.08
C ASP A 70 -10.09 2.90 6.72
N GLY A 71 -8.85 2.90 6.23
CA GLY A 71 -8.51 3.57 4.97
C GLY A 71 -7.04 3.51 4.57
N LEU A 72 -6.70 4.31 3.57
CA LEU A 72 -5.37 4.53 3.02
C LEU A 72 -4.92 5.97 3.28
N GLU A 73 -3.62 6.18 3.50
CA GLU A 73 -3.05 7.48 3.87
C GLU A 73 -1.94 7.94 2.91
N TRP A 74 -1.97 9.23 2.55
CA TRP A 74 -0.97 9.93 1.78
C TRP A 74 -0.49 11.21 2.47
N TRP A 75 0.78 11.54 2.25
CA TRP A 75 1.39 12.77 2.70
C TRP A 75 1.73 13.66 1.52
N THR A 76 1.51 14.96 1.69
CA THR A 76 1.82 15.97 0.67
C THR A 76 3.09 16.77 1.00
N SER A 77 3.64 17.44 -0.01
CA SER A 77 4.82 18.29 0.09
C SER A 77 4.66 19.45 1.09
N ARG A 78 3.42 19.88 1.33
CA ARG A 78 3.07 20.91 2.34
C ARG A 78 2.78 20.32 3.72
N GLY A 79 2.94 19.00 3.89
CA GLY A 79 2.68 18.28 5.12
C GLY A 79 1.19 18.12 5.42
N LYS A 80 0.33 18.07 4.39
CA LYS A 80 -1.07 17.68 4.55
C LYS A 80 -1.15 16.15 4.60
N GLU A 81 -2.12 15.65 5.34
CA GLU A 81 -2.48 14.23 5.37
C GLU A 81 -3.76 14.05 4.54
N ILE A 82 -3.79 13.05 3.68
CA ILE A 82 -4.96 12.71 2.86
C ILE A 82 -5.33 11.29 3.19
N TYR A 83 -6.58 11.08 3.58
CA TYR A 83 -7.14 9.76 3.87
C TYR A 83 -8.21 9.42 2.87
N VAL A 84 -8.13 8.23 2.26
CA VAL A 84 -9.22 7.61 1.50
C VAL A 84 -9.81 6.51 2.37
N ARG A 85 -11.05 6.68 2.80
CA ARG A 85 -11.74 5.74 3.70
C ARG A 85 -12.36 4.58 2.93
N LEU A 86 -12.70 3.50 3.63
CA LEU A 86 -13.37 2.32 3.04
C LEU A 86 -14.73 2.64 2.39
N ASP A 87 -15.42 3.69 2.86
CA ASP A 87 -16.68 4.16 2.27
C ASP A 87 -16.46 5.02 1.01
N GLY A 88 -15.21 5.24 0.61
CA GLY A 88 -14.81 6.09 -0.52
C GLY A 88 -14.68 7.57 -0.18
N SER A 89 -14.97 7.98 1.07
CA SER A 89 -14.81 9.39 1.45
C SER A 89 -13.34 9.81 1.51
N ILE A 90 -13.06 11.05 1.13
CA ILE A 90 -11.72 11.63 1.15
C ILE A 90 -11.66 12.68 2.25
N GLU A 91 -10.70 12.54 3.16
CA GLU A 91 -10.40 13.55 4.18
C GLU A 91 -9.04 14.19 3.91
N VAL A 92 -8.99 15.52 3.89
CA VAL A 92 -7.73 16.28 3.84
C VAL A 92 -7.54 16.99 5.17
N ARG A 93 -6.40 16.77 5.82
CA ARG A 93 -6.03 17.38 7.10
C ARG A 93 -4.77 18.24 6.96
N ASP A 94 -4.70 19.31 7.72
CA ASP A 94 -3.47 20.11 7.80
C ASP A 94 -2.38 19.37 8.59
N ARG A 95 -1.17 19.92 8.61
CA ARG A 95 -0.01 19.38 9.36
C ARG A 95 -0.21 19.22 10.88
N LYS A 96 -1.31 19.71 11.44
CA LYS A 96 -1.68 19.58 12.86
C LYS A 96 -2.81 18.57 13.05
N GLY A 97 -3.22 17.85 12.00
CA GLY A 97 -4.33 16.91 12.00
C GLY A 97 -5.71 17.57 11.97
N LYS A 98 -5.81 18.89 11.72
CA LYS A 98 -7.11 19.57 11.62
C LYS A 98 -7.73 19.28 10.26
N LEU A 99 -8.96 18.76 10.25
CA LEU A 99 -9.73 18.56 9.02
C LEU A 99 -9.95 19.87 8.26
N ILE A 100 -9.53 19.88 6.98
CA ILE A 100 -9.71 20.96 6.02
C ILE A 100 -10.92 20.67 5.14
N LEU A 101 -11.01 19.45 4.62
CA LEU A 101 -12.02 19.02 3.66
C LEU A 101 -12.44 17.57 3.96
N ARG A 102 -13.73 17.29 3.80
CA ARG A 102 -14.26 15.93 3.69
C ARG A 102 -15.30 15.89 2.58
N VAL A 103 -15.19 14.93 1.67
CA VAL A 103 -16.11 14.70 0.55
C VAL A 103 -16.49 13.23 0.44
#